data_AF-A0AA89CTD7-F1
#
_entry.id   AF-A0AA89CTD7-F1
#
_cell.length_a   1.000
_cell.length_b   1.000
_cell.length_c   1.000
_cell.angle_alpha   90.00
_cell.angle_beta   90.00
_cell.angle_gamma   90.00
#
_symmetry.space_group_name_H-M   'P 1'
#
loop_
_entity.id
_entity.type
_entity.pdbx_description
1 polymer ?
#
loop_
_entity_poly.entity_id
_entity_poly.type
_entity_poly.pdbx_seq_one_letter_code
_entity_poly.pdbx_strand_id
1 'polypeptide(L)'
;MMKVSNITKGGILIALTLIFIYLSSIIPTNKLSLMTITSFIIILSIISLGVKTGLLVFVASSILSFFIVSPKEIVFTYILFFGLYGFVKYYIEHFNNVPLELFLKLIYFNVSMFILFYLYKTLFIGDFSSYKMYFPIYTIIIFGEIIFFIFDYVLTLFVSYYNKHFASKF
;
A
#
# COMPACT_ATOMS: atom_id res chain seq x y z
N MET A 1 18.93 -9.54 -16.98
CA MET A 1 19.55 -8.20 -16.90
C MET A 1 18.45 -7.15 -16.93
N MET A 2 18.38 -6.23 -15.96
CA MET A 2 17.42 -5.12 -16.04
C MET A 2 17.90 -4.12 -17.10
N LYS A 3 17.03 -3.75 -18.04
CA LYS A 3 17.36 -2.72 -19.05
C LYS A 3 17.52 -1.36 -18.35
N VAL A 4 18.47 -0.54 -18.78
CA VAL A 4 18.74 0.80 -18.22
C VAL A 4 17.47 1.65 -18.14
N SER A 5 16.60 1.57 -19.16
CA SER A 5 15.29 2.25 -19.17
C SER A 5 14.40 1.91 -17.96
N ASN A 6 14.42 0.66 -17.48
CA ASN A 6 13.60 0.25 -16.35
C ASN A 6 14.13 0.83 -15.03
N ILE A 7 15.45 1.02 -14.93
CA ILE A 7 16.09 1.63 -13.76
C ILE A 7 15.71 3.10 -13.69
N THR A 8 15.79 3.83 -14.81
CA THR A 8 15.43 5.25 -14.87
C THR A 8 13.96 5.48 -14.53
N LYS A 9 13.04 4.69 -15.12
CA LYS A 9 11.61 4.75 -14.80
C LYS A 9 11.33 4.38 -13.35
N GLY A 10 12.02 3.37 -12.82
CA GLY A 10 11.95 3.00 -11.40
C GLY A 10 12.33 4.15 -10.48
N GLY A 11 13.41 4.88 -10.79
CA GLY A 11 13.83 6.08 -10.04
C GLY A 11 12.75 7.16 -10.00
N ILE A 12 12.08 7.43 -11.13
CA ILE A 12 10.97 8.39 -11.19
C ILE A 12 9.80 7.94 -10.31
N LEU A 13 9.44 6.65 -10.36
CA LEU A 13 8.36 6.11 -9.52
C LEU A 13 8.72 6.16 -8.03
N ILE A 14 9.98 5.90 -7.66
CA ILE A 14 10.45 6.06 -6.28
C ILE A 14 10.27 7.51 -5.83
N ALA A 15 10.74 8.48 -6.61
CA ALA A 15 10.58 9.89 -6.28
C ALA A 15 9.10 10.28 -6.12
N LEU A 16 8.24 9.82 -7.03
CA LEU A 16 6.80 10.06 -6.97
C LEU A 16 6.18 9.44 -5.69
N THR A 17 6.51 8.19 -5.35
CA THR A 17 6.02 7.57 -4.11
C THR A 17 6.43 8.38 -2.89
N LEU A 18 7.68 8.83 -2.82
CA LEU A 18 8.20 9.60 -1.70
C LEU A 18 7.52 10.95 -1.55
N ILE A 19 7.22 11.63 -2.66
CA ILE A 19 6.45 12.88 -2.65
C ILE A 19 5.09 12.65 -1.97
N PHE A 20 4.35 11.61 -2.34
CA PHE A 20 3.04 11.32 -1.75
C PHE A 20 3.12 10.90 -0.27
N ILE A 21 4.10 10.07 0.09
CA ILE A 21 4.33 9.69 1.50
C ILE A 21 4.67 10.94 2.31
N TYR A 22 5.54 11.81 1.79
CA TYR A 22 5.91 13.06 2.45
C TYR A 22 4.73 14.03 2.56
N LEU A 23 3.92 14.20 1.52
CA LEU A 23 2.70 15.02 1.57
C LEU A 23 1.72 14.51 2.63
N SER A 24 1.57 13.19 2.77
CA SER A 24 0.71 12.61 3.80
C SER A 24 1.22 12.86 5.23
N SER A 25 2.51 13.19 5.39
CA SER A 25 3.09 13.59 6.67
C SER A 25 2.81 15.04 7.05
N ILE A 26 2.69 15.93 6.05
CA ILE A 26 2.43 17.35 6.26
C ILE A 26 0.94 17.63 6.36
N ILE A 27 0.14 17.01 5.48
CA ILE A 27 -1.29 17.29 5.37
C ILE A 27 -2.03 16.56 6.51
N PRO A 28 -2.76 17.27 7.38
CA PRO A 28 -3.47 16.65 8.50
C PRO A 28 -4.73 15.89 8.04
N THR A 29 -5.32 16.29 6.92
CA THR A 29 -6.54 15.71 6.35
C THR A 29 -6.23 14.71 5.24
N ASN A 30 -7.13 13.74 5.01
CA ASN A 30 -7.06 12.82 3.87
C ASN A 30 -5.73 12.05 3.69
N LYS A 31 -5.00 11.77 4.78
CA LYS A 31 -3.75 10.98 4.73
C LYS A 31 -3.93 9.63 4.02
N LEU A 32 -5.06 8.96 4.26
CA LEU A 32 -5.39 7.68 3.64
C LEU A 32 -5.50 7.75 2.12
N SER A 33 -6.08 8.82 1.56
CA SER A 33 -6.19 8.95 0.10
C SER A 33 -4.81 9.15 -0.54
N LEU A 34 -3.94 9.97 0.07
CA LEU A 34 -2.57 10.14 -0.40
C LEU A 34 -1.80 8.81 -0.36
N MET A 35 -2.02 8.02 0.69
CA MET A 35 -1.44 6.69 0.80
C MET A 35 -1.98 5.71 -0.23
N THR A 36 -3.27 5.73 -0.55
CA THR A 36 -3.80 4.88 -1.63
C THR A 36 -3.10 5.13 -2.96
N ILE A 37 -2.78 6.38 -3.28
CA ILE A 37 -2.02 6.75 -4.50
C ILE A 37 -0.67 6.02 -4.55
N THR A 38 0.02 5.90 -3.42
CA THR A 38 1.30 5.17 -3.36
C THR A 38 1.16 3.69 -3.75
N SER A 39 0.02 3.06 -3.42
CA SER A 39 -0.26 1.68 -3.82
C SER A 39 -0.45 1.54 -5.33
N PHE A 40 -1.17 2.48 -5.95
CA PHE A 40 -1.29 2.53 -7.42
C PHE A 40 0.08 2.67 -8.09
N ILE A 41 0.98 3.47 -7.54
CA ILE A 41 2.34 3.64 -8.09
C ILE A 41 3.14 2.34 -8.01
N ILE A 42 3.04 1.60 -6.89
CA ILE A 42 3.70 0.29 -6.77
C ILE A 42 3.12 -0.71 -7.76
N ILE A 43 1.79 -0.80 -7.89
CA ILE A 43 1.16 -1.70 -8.87
C ILE A 43 1.54 -1.31 -10.30
N LEU A 44 1.54 -0.02 -10.63
CA LEU A 44 2.01 0.49 -11.92
C LEU A 44 3.45 0.05 -12.18
N SER A 45 4.32 0.10 -11.16
CA SER A 45 5.72 -0.35 -11.29
C SER A 45 5.81 -1.84 -11.62
N ILE A 46 4.98 -2.68 -10.98
CA ILE A 46 4.96 -4.13 -11.21
C ILE A 46 4.51 -4.44 -12.65
N ILE A 47 3.43 -3.81 -13.12
CA ILE A 47 2.84 -4.09 -14.43
C ILE A 47 3.70 -3.52 -15.57
N SER A 48 4.25 -2.31 -15.40
CA SER A 48 4.98 -1.63 -16.48
C SER A 48 6.45 -2.00 -16.58
N LEU A 49 7.10 -2.38 -15.47
CA LEU A 49 8.55 -2.62 -15.40
C LEU A 49 8.89 -4.07 -15.03
N GLY A 50 7.90 -4.83 -14.55
CA GLY A 50 8.05 -6.20 -14.04
C GLY A 50 8.17 -6.28 -12.51
N VAL A 51 7.97 -7.49 -11.97
CA VAL A 51 7.98 -7.74 -10.52
C VAL A 51 9.32 -7.39 -9.87
N LYS A 52 10.45 -7.73 -10.53
CA LYS A 52 11.80 -7.53 -9.98
C LYS A 52 12.12 -6.04 -9.76
N THR A 53 11.78 -5.20 -10.73
CA THR A 53 11.99 -3.75 -10.68
C THR A 53 10.98 -3.10 -9.74
N GLY A 54 9.72 -3.55 -9.74
CA GLY A 54 8.72 -3.11 -8.77
C GLY A 54 9.17 -3.37 -7.32
N LEU A 55 9.75 -4.54 -7.05
CA LEU A 55 10.30 -4.87 -5.72
C LEU A 55 11.42 -3.91 -5.34
N LEU A 56 12.33 -3.58 -6.27
CA LEU A 56 13.36 -2.56 -6.02
C LEU A 56 12.78 -1.18 -5.76
N VAL A 57 11.73 -0.78 -6.50
CA VAL A 57 11.03 0.49 -6.26
C VAL A 57 10.48 0.53 -4.84
N PHE A 58 9.79 -0.54 -4.42
CA PHE A 58 9.23 -0.65 -3.07
C PHE A 58 10.29 -0.66 -1.98
N VAL A 59 11.37 -1.44 -2.13
CA VAL A 59 12.44 -1.51 -1.12
C VAL A 59 13.16 -0.16 -1.02
N ALA A 60 13.49 0.46 -2.15
CA ALA A 60 14.18 1.75 -2.16
C ALA A 60 13.31 2.87 -1.57
N SER A 61 12.03 2.95 -1.94
CA SER A 61 11.09 3.93 -1.37
C SER A 61 10.83 3.68 0.11
N SER A 62 10.78 2.42 0.57
CA SER A 62 10.64 2.07 1.99
C SER A 62 11.85 2.55 2.81
N ILE A 63 13.06 2.31 2.31
CA ILE A 63 14.29 2.77 2.97
C ILE A 63 14.33 4.30 2.98
N LEU A 64 14.13 4.96 1.84
CA LEU A 64 14.19 6.43 1.77
C LEU A 64 13.09 7.09 2.62
N SER A 65 11.86 6.57 2.59
CA SER A 65 10.77 7.13 3.40
C SER A 65 11.06 6.99 4.90
N PHE A 66 11.72 5.91 5.32
CA PHE A 66 12.17 5.77 6.69
C PHE A 66 13.16 6.86 7.13
N PHE A 67 14.03 7.35 6.24
CA PHE A 67 14.95 8.45 6.57
C PHE A 67 14.32 9.84 6.43
N ILE A 68 13.50 10.06 5.40
CA ILE A 68 12.97 11.38 5.05
C ILE A 68 11.77 11.77 5.92
N VAL A 69 10.91 10.81 6.26
CA VAL A 69 9.63 11.08 6.92
C VAL A 69 9.75 10.89 8.42
N SER A 70 9.50 11.97 9.16
CA SER A 70 9.55 12.00 10.63
C SER A 70 8.49 11.11 11.29
N PRO A 71 7.18 11.25 10.98
CA PRO A 71 6.15 10.39 11.57
C PRO A 71 6.30 8.96 11.06
N LYS A 72 6.79 8.07 11.94
CA LYS A 72 7.02 6.67 11.58
C LYS A 72 5.70 5.92 11.36
N GLU A 73 4.58 6.43 11.85
CA GLU A 73 3.25 5.89 11.58
C GLU A 73 2.97 5.74 10.09
N ILE A 74 3.23 6.82 9.37
CA ILE A 74 3.00 6.96 7.95
C ILE A 74 3.91 6.02 7.17
N VAL A 75 5.16 5.91 7.61
CA VAL A 75 6.15 5.01 7.01
C VAL A 75 5.73 3.55 7.21
N PHE A 76 5.39 3.12 8.43
CA PHE A 76 4.98 1.73 8.67
C PHE A 76 3.68 1.38 7.95
N THR A 77 2.72 2.31 7.90
CA THR A 77 1.47 2.10 7.15
C THR A 77 1.75 1.94 5.65
N TYR A 78 2.68 2.73 5.10
CA TYR A 78 3.13 2.54 3.73
C TYR A 78 3.77 1.17 3.53
N ILE A 79 4.77 0.81 4.34
CA ILE A 79 5.54 -0.42 4.16
C ILE A 79 4.63 -1.64 4.32
N LEU A 80 3.88 -1.73 5.42
CA LEU A 80 3.12 -2.92 5.79
C LEU A 80 1.79 -3.08 5.07
N PHE A 81 1.22 -1.98 4.57
CA PHE A 81 -0.08 -2.01 3.93
C PHE A 81 -0.01 -1.53 2.49
N PHE A 82 0.08 -0.22 2.26
CA PHE A 82 -0.13 0.35 0.92
C PHE A 82 0.89 -0.09 -0.12
N GLY A 83 2.16 -0.25 0.28
CA GLY A 83 3.24 -0.71 -0.58
C GLY A 83 3.21 -2.23 -0.80
N LEU A 84 3.24 -3.01 0.29
CA LEU A 84 3.24 -4.48 0.18
C LEU A 84 1.97 -5.05 -0.47
N TYR A 85 0.82 -4.40 -0.29
CA TYR A 85 -0.44 -4.90 -0.83
C TYR A 85 -0.42 -5.03 -2.36
N GLY A 86 0.30 -4.16 -3.06
CA GLY A 86 0.43 -4.25 -4.52
C GLY A 86 1.03 -5.60 -4.98
N PHE A 87 2.00 -6.14 -4.24
CA PHE A 87 2.57 -7.46 -4.51
C PHE A 87 1.65 -8.57 -4.08
N VAL A 88 1.05 -8.46 -2.90
CA VAL A 88 0.13 -9.47 -2.37
C VAL A 88 -1.05 -9.65 -3.34
N LYS A 89 -1.65 -8.56 -3.79
CA LYS A 89 -2.69 -8.57 -4.82
C LYS A 89 -2.20 -9.24 -6.12
N TYR A 90 -1.02 -8.86 -6.61
CA TYR A 90 -0.45 -9.45 -7.83
C TYR A 90 -0.31 -10.98 -7.74
N TYR A 91 0.12 -11.52 -6.60
CA TYR A 91 0.23 -12.97 -6.41
C TYR A 91 -1.11 -13.65 -6.14
N ILE A 92 -2.00 -13.01 -5.38
CA ILE A 92 -3.33 -13.55 -5.06
C ILE A 92 -4.16 -13.71 -6.33
N GLU A 93 -4.23 -12.68 -7.17
CA GLU A 93 -5.04 -12.71 -8.41
C GLU A 93 -4.49 -13.70 -9.45
N HIS A 94 -3.30 -14.29 -9.24
CA HIS A 94 -2.77 -15.34 -10.10
C HIS A 94 -3.41 -16.72 -9.85
N PHE A 95 -4.06 -16.93 -8.69
CA PHE A 95 -4.69 -18.21 -8.36
C PHE A 95 -5.99 -18.48 -9.13
N ASN A 96 -6.61 -17.44 -9.74
CA ASN A 96 -7.87 -17.52 -10.51
C ASN A 96 -9.03 -18.18 -9.73
N ASN A 97 -9.05 -18.06 -8.41
CA ASN A 97 -10.05 -18.71 -7.55
C ASN A 97 -10.64 -17.70 -6.57
N VAL A 98 -11.73 -17.06 -7.00
CA VAL A 98 -12.41 -15.94 -6.31
C VAL A 98 -12.60 -16.15 -4.80
N PRO A 99 -13.13 -17.29 -4.29
CA PRO A 99 -13.30 -17.47 -2.85
C PRO A 99 -11.96 -17.53 -2.09
N LEU A 100 -10.94 -18.15 -2.68
CA LEU A 100 -9.60 -18.24 -2.10
C LEU A 100 -8.92 -16.86 -2.10
N GLU A 101 -9.09 -16.09 -3.17
CA GLU A 101 -8.56 -14.73 -3.28
C GLU A 101 -9.14 -13.79 -2.21
N LEU A 102 -10.46 -13.80 -2.04
CA LEU A 102 -11.13 -13.01 -1.01
C LEU A 102 -10.66 -13.40 0.39
N PHE A 103 -10.54 -14.70 0.65
CA PHE A 103 -10.06 -15.20 1.94
C PHE A 103 -8.62 -14.74 2.23
N LEU A 104 -7.70 -14.85 1.27
CA LEU A 104 -6.32 -14.39 1.43
C LEU A 104 -6.23 -12.86 1.59
N LYS A 105 -7.04 -12.10 0.86
CA LYS A 105 -7.12 -10.63 0.99
C LYS A 105 -7.59 -10.21 2.38
N LEU A 106 -8.62 -10.88 2.92
CA LEU A 106 -9.11 -10.65 4.28
C LEU A 106 -8.08 -11.01 5.35
N ILE A 107 -7.38 -12.13 5.20
CA ILE A 107 -6.28 -12.49 6.10
C ILE A 107 -5.21 -11.41 6.08
N TYR A 108 -4.80 -10.97 4.89
CA TYR A 108 -3.78 -9.93 4.77
C TYR A 108 -4.21 -8.62 5.44
N PHE A 109 -5.45 -8.18 5.21
CA PHE A 109 -5.97 -6.96 5.82
C PHE A 109 -5.96 -7.07 7.35
N ASN A 110 -6.49 -8.14 7.91
CA ASN A 110 -6.57 -8.32 9.35
C ASN A 110 -5.18 -8.46 10.00
N VAL A 111 -4.26 -9.21 9.38
CA VAL A 111 -2.89 -9.38 9.88
C VAL A 111 -2.11 -8.07 9.82
N SER A 112 -2.18 -7.34 8.70
CA SER A 112 -1.47 -6.06 8.54
C SER A 112 -2.01 -5.00 9.51
N MET A 113 -3.33 -4.90 9.68
CA MET A 113 -3.94 -3.99 10.65
C MET A 113 -3.56 -4.36 12.09
N PHE A 114 -3.53 -5.65 12.43
CA PHE A 114 -3.07 -6.10 13.75
C PHE A 114 -1.61 -5.73 14.02
N ILE A 115 -0.71 -5.99 13.05
CA ILE A 115 0.72 -5.65 13.17
C ILE A 115 0.89 -4.13 13.29
N LEU A 116 0.18 -3.34 12.48
CA LEU A 116 0.21 -1.88 12.56
C LEU A 116 -0.24 -1.41 13.94
N PHE A 117 -1.40 -1.88 14.42
CA PHE A 117 -1.91 -1.53 15.75
C PHE A 117 -0.92 -1.90 16.87
N TYR A 118 -0.30 -3.08 16.77
CA TYR A 118 0.72 -3.51 17.72
C TYR A 118 1.95 -2.60 17.70
N LEU A 119 2.51 -2.32 16.51
CA LEU A 119 3.65 -1.42 16.35
C LEU A 119 3.33 -0.02 16.87
N TYR A 120 2.12 0.47 16.61
CA TYR A 120 1.64 1.73 17.15
C TYR A 120 1.67 1.76 18.67
N LYS A 121 1.11 0.73 19.29
CA LYS A 121 1.10 0.56 20.74
C LYS A 121 2.50 0.55 21.33
N THR A 122 3.44 -0.16 20.69
CA THR A 122 4.77 -0.40 21.26
C THR A 122 5.76 0.75 21.03
N LEU A 123 5.71 1.41 19.87
CA LEU A 123 6.76 2.36 19.44
C LEU A 123 6.43 3.83 19.73
N PHE A 124 5.15 4.21 19.84
CA PHE A 124 4.73 5.62 19.92
C PHE A 124 4.13 6.04 21.27
N ILE A 125 4.33 5.21 22.30
CA ILE A 125 4.04 5.47 23.74
C ILE A 125 2.56 5.32 24.17
N GLY A 126 2.39 4.49 25.21
CA GLY A 126 1.61 4.79 26.41
C GLY A 126 0.09 4.90 26.28
N ASP A 127 -0.58 3.83 26.69
CA ASP A 127 -1.95 3.87 27.19
C ASP A 127 -3.02 4.48 26.24
N PHE A 128 -3.52 3.61 25.35
CA PHE A 128 -4.86 3.71 24.76
C PHE A 128 -5.99 3.94 25.79
N SER A 129 -5.71 3.85 27.10
CA SER A 129 -6.67 4.10 28.18
C SER A 129 -7.17 5.55 28.22
N SER A 130 -6.48 6.49 27.57
CA SER A 130 -6.84 7.92 27.60
C SER A 130 -7.63 8.41 26.38
N TYR A 131 -7.70 7.64 25.28
CA TYR A 131 -8.65 7.89 24.20
C TYR A 131 -9.96 7.17 24.51
N LYS A 132 -10.95 7.91 25.04
CA LYS A 132 -12.33 7.45 25.07
C LYS A 132 -12.77 7.19 23.62
N MET A 133 -12.63 5.95 23.17
CA MET A 133 -13.22 5.51 21.92
C MET A 133 -14.74 5.61 22.05
N TYR A 134 -15.30 6.61 21.38
CA TYR A 134 -16.75 6.83 21.33
C TYR A 134 -17.49 5.70 20.59
N PHE A 135 -16.77 4.88 19.82
CA PHE A 135 -17.33 3.79 19.03
C PHE A 135 -16.77 2.42 19.47
N PRO A 136 -17.59 1.36 19.48
CA PRO A 136 -17.12 0.00 19.76
C PRO A 136 -16.02 -0.40 18.77
N ILE A 137 -14.93 -1.02 19.24
CA ILE A 137 -13.79 -1.48 18.41
C ILE A 137 -14.26 -2.27 17.17
N TYR A 138 -15.31 -3.07 17.33
CA TYR A 138 -15.92 -3.88 16.29
C TYR A 138 -16.45 -3.06 15.12
N THR A 139 -17.02 -1.88 15.38
CA THR A 139 -17.56 -1.01 14.31
C THR A 139 -16.46 -0.45 13.41
N ILE A 140 -15.29 -0.12 14.00
CA ILE A 140 -14.13 0.40 13.26
C ILE A 140 -13.54 -0.69 12.36
N ILE A 141 -13.46 -1.93 12.86
CA ILE A 141 -12.95 -3.07 12.09
C ILE A 141 -13.85 -3.34 10.88
N ILE A 142 -15.16 -3.46 11.09
CA ILE A 142 -16.13 -3.71 10.01
C ILE A 142 -16.06 -2.60 8.95
N PHE A 143 -16.02 -1.34 9.38
CA PHE A 143 -15.92 -0.22 8.45
C PHE A 143 -14.59 -0.23 7.67
N GLY A 144 -13.49 -0.59 8.34
CA GLY A 144 -12.18 -0.77 7.72
C GLY A 144 -12.18 -1.86 6.64
N GLU A 145 -12.82 -3.01 6.89
CA GLU A 145 -12.96 -4.08 5.90
C GLU A 145 -13.75 -3.63 4.67
N ILE A 146 -14.85 -2.89 4.87
CA ILE A 146 -15.64 -2.32 3.75
C ILE A 146 -14.78 -1.37 2.92
N ILE A 147 -14.04 -0.47 3.55
CA ILE A 147 -13.12 0.44 2.85
C ILE A 147 -12.04 -0.34 2.10
N PHE A 148 -11.51 -1.40 2.71
CA PHE A 148 -10.51 -2.25 2.08
C PHE A 148 -11.05 -2.94 0.82
N PHE A 149 -12.28 -3.44 0.84
CA PHE A 149 -12.90 -4.01 -0.36
C PHE A 149 -13.06 -2.97 -1.48
N ILE A 150 -13.46 -1.74 -1.14
CA ILE A 150 -13.52 -0.64 -2.10
C ILE A 150 -12.13 -0.36 -2.68
N PHE A 151 -11.12 -0.26 -1.82
CA PHE A 151 -9.73 -0.05 -2.23
C PHE A 151 -9.22 -1.16 -3.16
N ASP A 152 -9.45 -2.43 -2.81
CA ASP A 152 -9.05 -3.57 -3.63
C ASP A 152 -9.75 -3.54 -5.00
N TYR A 153 -11.06 -3.28 -5.02
CA TYR A 153 -11.84 -3.18 -6.24
C TYR A 153 -11.32 -2.07 -7.17
N VAL A 154 -11.04 -0.89 -6.62
CA VAL A 154 -10.47 0.23 -7.41
C VAL A 154 -9.09 -0.14 -7.96
N LEU A 155 -8.27 -0.86 -7.19
CA LEU A 155 -6.98 -1.35 -7.70
C LEU A 155 -7.19 -2.36 -8.84
N THR A 156 -8.14 -3.30 -8.76
CA THR A 156 -8.41 -4.25 -9.85
C THR A 156 -8.89 -3.52 -11.10
N LEU A 157 -9.76 -2.51 -10.94
CA LEU A 157 -10.22 -1.67 -12.04
C LEU A 157 -9.06 -0.94 -12.71
N PHE A 158 -8.15 -0.38 -11.91
CA PHE A 158 -6.94 0.29 -12.42
C PHE A 158 -6.04 -0.67 -13.22
N VAL A 159 -5.77 -1.87 -12.70
CA VAL A 159 -4.98 -2.88 -13.41
C VAL A 159 -5.63 -3.28 -14.72
N SER A 160 -6.94 -3.56 -14.71
CA SER A 160 -7.71 -3.94 -15.90
C SER A 160 -7.70 -2.82 -16.95
N TYR A 161 -7.93 -1.58 -16.53
CA TYR A 161 -7.91 -0.42 -17.42
C TYR A 161 -6.53 -0.22 -18.06
N TYR A 162 -5.46 -0.33 -17.25
CA TYR A 162 -4.09 -0.19 -17.72
C TYR A 162 -3.74 -1.26 -18.74
N ASN A 163 -4.04 -2.53 -18.45
CA ASN A 163 -3.77 -3.64 -19.36
C ASN A 163 -4.53 -3.50 -20.68
N LYS A 164 -5.81 -3.11 -20.64
CA LYS A 164 -6.63 -2.94 -21.84
C LYS A 164 -6.13 -1.84 -22.78
N HIS A 165 -5.66 -0.72 -22.24
CA HIS A 165 -5.29 0.45 -23.05
C HIS A 165 -3.79 0.55 -23.36
N PHE A 166 -2.93 0.03 -22.48
CA PHE A 166 -1.49 0.24 -22.57
C PHE A 166 -0.68 -1.05 -22.74
N ALA A 167 -1.20 -2.23 -22.34
CA ALA A 167 -0.46 -3.48 -22.49
C ALA A 167 -0.57 -4.13 -23.89
N SER A 168 -1.52 -3.73 -24.74
CA SER A 168 -1.56 -4.22 -26.14
C SER A 168 -0.64 -3.45 -27.10
N LYS A 169 0.12 -2.46 -26.60
CA LYS A 169 0.92 -1.55 -27.42
C LYS A 169 2.44 -1.74 -27.28
N PHE A 170 2.89 -2.86 -26.70
CA PHE A 170 4.30 -3.27 -26.64
C PHE A 170 4.49 -4.73 -27.02
#